data_AF-A0A7L3PRF0-F1
#
_entry.id   AF-A0A7L3PRF0-F1
#
_cell.length_a   1.000
_cell.length_b   1.000
_cell.length_c   1.000
_cell.angle_alpha   90.00
_cell.angle_beta   90.00
_cell.angle_gamma   90.00
#
_symmetry.space_group_name_H-M   'P 1'
#
loop_
_entity.id
_entity.type
_entity.pdbx_description
1 polymer ?
#
loop_
_entity_poly.entity_id
_entity_poly.type
_entity_poly.pdbx_seq_one_letter_code
_entity_poly.pdbx_strand_id
1 'polypeptide(L)'
;LKVVAVGGFGYHGTLLRGFVRHLGPRGHDWLGYLRFLLVPLGPHPVAQHLGSLDGRYGAAFLDPPWRELFGRTEPPPTEPFSVAGRILGFVAGAGVTLALPVAEAMLTCRDKFPDEDSCQKFVPFVGVRPRG
;
A
#
# COMPACT_ATOMS: atom_id res chain seq x y z
N LEU A 1 -14.08 5.37 9.68
CA LEU A 1 -14.20 4.04 9.04
C LEU A 1 -12.81 3.47 8.77
N LYS A 2 -12.54 2.22 9.17
CA LYS A 2 -11.31 1.50 8.83
C LYS A 2 -11.54 0.73 7.53
N VAL A 3 -10.65 0.89 6.55
CA VAL A 3 -10.69 0.16 5.29
C VAL A 3 -9.46 -0.72 5.21
N VAL A 4 -9.66 -2.03 5.29
CA VAL A 4 -8.56 -3.00 5.19
C VAL A 4 -8.32 -3.30 3.73
N ALA A 5 -7.16 -2.86 3.23
CA ALA A 5 -6.75 -3.04 1.85
C ALA A 5 -5.76 -4.20 1.78
N VAL A 6 -6.25 -5.38 1.38
CA VAL A 6 -5.45 -6.60 1.23
C VAL A 6 -5.05 -6.74 -0.24
N GLY A 7 -3.75 -6.72 -0.53
CA GLY A 7 -3.28 -6.84 -1.91
C GLY A 7 -1.78 -6.59 -2.08
N GLY A 8 -1.30 -6.73 -3.31
CA GLY A 8 0.07 -6.40 -3.67
C GLY A 8 0.27 -4.91 -4.00
N PHE A 9 1.52 -4.52 -4.26
CA PHE A 9 1.92 -3.14 -4.55
C PHE A 9 1.09 -2.48 -5.67
N GLY A 10 0.80 -3.19 -6.76
CA GLY A 10 -0.02 -2.67 -7.86
C GLY A 10 -1.49 -2.39 -7.47
N TYR A 11 -2.08 -3.24 -6.63
CA TYR A 11 -3.43 -3.05 -6.10
C TYR A 11 -3.48 -1.82 -5.20
N HIS A 12 -2.55 -1.70 -4.26
CA HIS A 12 -2.47 -0.53 -3.38
C HIS A 12 -2.18 0.76 -4.14
N GLY A 13 -1.37 0.71 -5.19
CA GLY A 13 -1.15 1.83 -6.11
C GLY A 13 -2.42 2.25 -6.86
N THR A 14 -3.26 1.28 -7.27
CA THR A 14 -4.56 1.56 -7.91
C THR A 14 -5.54 2.19 -6.92
N LEU A 15 -5.57 1.67 -5.70
CA LEU A 15 -6.37 2.23 -4.61
C LEU A 15 -5.95 3.66 -4.28
N LEU A 16 -4.64 3.93 -4.17
CA LEU A 16 -4.11 5.28 -3.95
C LEU A 16 -4.51 6.23 -5.08
N ARG A 17 -4.43 5.78 -6.34
CA ARG A 17 -4.85 6.58 -7.50
C ARG A 17 -6.34 6.89 -7.46
N GLY A 18 -7.18 5.91 -7.12
CA GLY A 18 -8.62 6.12 -6.96
C GLY A 18 -8.91 7.11 -5.84
N PHE A 19 -8.22 6.98 -4.72
CA PHE A 19 -8.32 7.88 -3.57
C PHE A 19 -7.94 9.32 -3.92
N VAL A 20 -6.77 9.55 -4.53
CA VAL A 20 -6.33 10.89 -4.94
C VAL A 20 -7.31 11.49 -5.95
N ARG A 21 -7.73 10.72 -6.95
CA ARG A 21 -8.64 11.20 -8.00
C ARG A 21 -10.00 11.66 -7.48
N HIS A 22 -10.61 10.92 -6.54
CA HIS A 22 -11.98 11.18 -6.11
C HIS A 22 -12.09 11.96 -4.81
N LEU A 23 -11.11 11.82 -3.92
CA LEU A 23 -11.11 12.46 -2.61
C LEU A 23 -10.16 13.65 -2.56
N GLY A 24 -9.01 13.62 -3.24
CA GLY A 24 -8.07 14.74 -3.28
C GLY A 24 -8.72 16.12 -3.52
N PRO A 25 -9.60 16.29 -4.53
CA PRO A 25 -10.29 17.56 -4.79
C PRO A 25 -11.22 18.03 -3.66
N ARG A 26 -11.63 17.14 -2.75
CA ARG A 26 -12.50 17.44 -1.61
C ARG A 26 -11.74 18.00 -0.40
N GLY A 27 -10.44 18.28 -0.51
CA GLY A 27 -9.65 18.96 0.53
C GLY A 27 -9.38 18.10 1.77
N HIS A 28 -9.18 18.72 2.94
CA HIS A 28 -8.83 17.99 4.17
C HIS A 28 -10.01 17.29 4.85
N ASP A 29 -11.24 17.60 4.45
CA ASP A 29 -12.45 17.17 5.14
C ASP A 29 -12.56 15.65 5.26
N TRP A 30 -12.10 14.88 4.26
CA TRP A 30 -12.21 13.42 4.26
C TRP A 30 -11.13 12.69 5.08
N LEU A 31 -10.02 13.36 5.44
CA LEU A 31 -8.84 12.74 6.08
C LEU A 31 -9.16 12.07 7.42
N GLY A 32 -10.18 12.56 8.13
CA GLY A 32 -10.64 11.97 9.40
C GLY A 32 -11.60 10.78 9.24
N TYR A 33 -12.26 10.66 8.10
CA TYR A 33 -13.36 9.70 7.90
C TYR A 33 -12.87 8.32 7.47
N LEU A 34 -11.79 8.25 6.69
CA LEU A 34 -11.26 7.01 6.15
C LEU A 34 -9.84 6.76 6.67
N ARG A 35 -9.62 5.56 7.21
CA ARG A 35 -8.30 5.09 7.65
C ARG A 35 -7.97 3.81 6.92
N PHE A 36 -6.98 3.84 6.05
CA PHE A 36 -6.53 2.66 5.32
C PHE A 36 -5.58 1.83 6.18
N LEU A 37 -5.85 0.53 6.24
CA LEU A 37 -5.02 -0.47 6.88
C LEU A 37 -4.45 -1.36 5.78
N LEU A 38 -3.19 -1.14 5.44
CA LEU A 38 -2.52 -1.87 4.37
C LEU A 38 -2.12 -3.27 4.85
N VAL A 39 -2.50 -4.29 4.10
CA VAL A 39 -2.09 -5.68 4.32
C VAL A 39 -1.37 -6.14 3.04
N PRO A 40 -0.03 -6.23 3.05
CA PRO A 40 0.75 -6.48 1.84
C PRO A 40 0.75 -7.96 1.49
N LEU A 41 0.46 -8.27 0.23
CA LEU A 41 0.65 -9.59 -0.35
C LEU A 41 1.87 -9.54 -1.28
N GLY A 42 3.00 -10.06 -0.81
CA GLY A 42 4.28 -10.06 -1.54
C GLY A 42 5.15 -8.81 -1.32
N PRO A 43 6.21 -8.62 -2.13
CA PRO A 43 7.15 -7.51 -1.99
C PRO A 43 6.47 -6.15 -2.13
N HIS A 44 6.66 -5.27 -1.16
CA HIS A 44 5.95 -4.01 -1.10
C HIS A 44 6.80 -2.87 -0.48
N PRO A 45 7.32 -1.91 -1.28
CA PRO A 45 8.19 -0.84 -0.78
C PRO A 45 7.54 0.03 0.31
N VAL A 46 6.27 0.42 0.13
CA VAL A 46 5.54 1.18 1.17
C VAL A 46 5.38 0.36 2.45
N ALA A 47 5.14 -0.96 2.38
CA ALA A 47 5.06 -1.79 3.57
C ALA A 47 6.39 -1.84 4.35
N GLN A 48 7.54 -1.88 3.65
CA GLN A 48 8.85 -1.79 4.30
C GLN A 48 9.00 -0.45 5.04
N HIS A 49 8.60 0.65 4.40
CA HIS A 49 8.59 1.96 5.05
C HIS A 49 7.69 1.98 6.29
N LEU A 50 6.47 1.44 6.18
CA LEU A 50 5.52 1.34 7.31
C LEU A 50 6.10 0.54 8.47
N GLY A 51 6.74 -0.59 8.21
CA GLY A 51 7.39 -1.38 9.26
C GLY A 51 8.56 -0.66 9.94
N SER A 52 9.20 0.30 9.26
CA SER A 52 10.22 1.16 9.88
C SER A 52 9.66 2.25 10.81
N LEU A 53 8.37 2.56 10.65
CA LEU A 53 7.63 3.56 11.45
C LEU A 53 6.81 2.91 12.56
N ASP A 54 6.33 1.69 12.34
CA ASP A 54 5.49 0.92 13.26
C ASP A 54 6.00 -0.52 13.37
N GLY A 55 6.60 -0.83 14.52
CA GLY A 55 7.11 -2.17 14.83
C GLY A 55 6.02 -3.24 14.90
N ARG A 56 4.76 -2.90 15.24
CA ARG A 56 3.64 -3.86 15.24
C ARG A 56 3.26 -4.22 13.81
N TYR A 57 3.24 -3.24 12.91
CA TYR A 57 3.05 -3.47 11.48
C TYR A 57 4.17 -4.37 10.93
N GLY A 58 5.43 -4.05 11.27
CA GLY A 58 6.59 -4.83 10.88
C GLY A 58 6.49 -6.29 11.34
N ALA A 59 6.16 -6.52 12.61
CA ALA A 59 5.99 -7.85 13.18
C ALA A 59 4.81 -8.64 12.56
N ALA A 60 3.74 -7.95 12.14
CA ALA A 60 2.59 -8.60 11.53
C ALA A 60 2.86 -9.05 10.08
N PHE A 61 3.52 -8.21 9.28
CA PHE A 61 3.51 -8.37 7.82
C PHE A 61 4.88 -8.39 7.15
N LEU A 62 5.97 -8.12 7.87
CA LEU A 62 7.33 -8.17 7.34
C LEU A 62 8.15 -9.33 7.90
N ASP A 63 7.56 -10.15 8.79
CA ASP A 63 8.20 -11.36 9.28
C ASP A 63 8.39 -12.39 8.15
N PRO A 64 9.39 -13.30 8.26
CA PRO A 64 9.61 -14.32 7.25
C PRO A 64 8.36 -15.18 6.96
N PRO A 65 7.59 -15.66 7.96
CA PRO A 65 6.39 -16.44 7.71
C PRO A 65 5.37 -15.75 6.78
N TRP A 66 5.05 -14.48 7.01
CA TRP A 66 4.11 -13.75 6.15
C TRP A 66 4.66 -13.55 4.74
N ARG A 67 5.94 -13.17 4.66
CA ARG A 67 6.60 -12.91 3.37
C ARG A 67 6.74 -14.17 2.52
N GLU A 68 7.02 -15.31 3.12
CA GLU A 68 7.11 -16.59 2.42
C GLU A 68 5.75 -17.06 1.95
N LEU A 69 4.71 -16.92 2.78
CA LEU A 69 3.34 -17.30 2.44
C LEU A 69 2.85 -16.57 1.19
N PHE A 70 3.02 -15.24 1.15
CA PHE A 70 2.54 -14.40 0.04
C PHE A 70 3.60 -14.07 -1.02
N GLY A 71 4.80 -14.65 -0.90
CA GLY A 71 5.86 -14.55 -1.90
C GLY A 71 5.85 -15.70 -2.92
N ARG A 72 5.11 -16.77 -2.63
CA ARG A 72 4.97 -17.95 -3.50
C ARG A 72 3.78 -17.81 -4.44
N THR A 73 3.89 -18.43 -5.61
CA THR A 73 2.79 -18.53 -6.58
C THR A 73 1.79 -19.63 -6.23
N GLU A 74 2.24 -20.64 -5.47
CA GLU A 74 1.44 -21.78 -5.05
C GLU A 74 1.13 -21.70 -3.55
N PRO A 75 -0.09 -22.09 -3.13
CA PRO A 75 -0.44 -22.12 -1.72
C PRO A 75 0.41 -23.19 -0.99
N PRO A 76 0.83 -22.93 0.26
CA PRO A 76 1.55 -23.94 1.01
C PRO A 76 0.65 -25.14 1.34
N PRO A 77 1.22 -26.33 1.52
CA PRO A 77 0.45 -27.53 1.89
C PRO A 77 -0.20 -27.37 3.28
N THR A 78 0.42 -26.58 4.15
CA THR A 78 -0.13 -26.21 5.46
C THR A 78 0.11 -24.73 5.74
N GLU A 79 -0.91 -24.06 6.27
CA GLU A 79 -0.80 -22.66 6.68
C GLU A 79 0.04 -22.57 7.97
N PRO A 80 1.15 -21.80 7.98
CA PRO A 80 2.02 -21.70 9.15
C PRO A 80 1.37 -20.94 10.32
N PHE A 81 0.30 -20.18 10.06
CA PHE A 81 -0.47 -19.43 11.05
C PHE A 81 -1.86 -19.06 10.50
N SER A 82 -2.77 -18.60 11.35
CA SER A 82 -4.07 -18.07 10.91
C SER A 82 -3.91 -16.68 10.27
N VAL A 83 -4.02 -16.60 8.93
CA VAL A 83 -4.03 -15.33 8.18
C VAL A 83 -5.14 -14.41 8.69
N ALA A 84 -6.36 -14.94 8.82
CA ALA A 84 -7.51 -14.18 9.31
C ALA A 84 -7.29 -13.68 10.74
N GLY A 85 -6.80 -14.54 11.64
CA GLY A 85 -6.52 -14.16 13.03
C GLY A 85 -5.47 -13.05 13.12
N ARG A 86 -4.42 -13.12 12.29
CA ARG A 86 -3.38 -12.10 12.23
C ARG A 86 -3.89 -10.76 11.70
N ILE A 87 -4.70 -10.77 10.62
CA ILE A 87 -5.33 -9.55 10.09
C ILE A 87 -6.30 -8.96 11.13
N LEU A 88 -7.15 -9.76 11.77
CA LEU A 88 -8.08 -9.30 12.79
C LEU A 88 -7.34 -8.69 13.99
N GLY A 89 -6.24 -9.31 14.43
CA GLY A 89 -5.37 -8.76 15.48
C GLY A 89 -4.77 -7.41 15.11
N PHE A 90 -4.28 -7.27 13.87
CA PHE A 90 -3.80 -5.99 13.35
C PHE A 90 -4.90 -4.91 13.33
N VAL A 91 -6.11 -5.25 12.83
CA VAL A 91 -7.24 -4.32 12.76
C VAL A 91 -7.68 -3.85 14.15
N ALA A 92 -7.73 -4.77 15.11
CA ALA A 92 -8.05 -4.47 16.50
C ALA A 92 -6.99 -3.56 17.15
N GLY A 93 -5.71 -3.84 16.89
CA GLY A 93 -4.57 -3.07 17.42
C GLY A 93 -4.30 -1.73 16.72
N ALA A 94 -4.92 -1.46 15.57
CA ALA A 94 -4.73 -0.24 14.80
C ALA A 94 -5.38 0.98 15.47
N GLY A 95 -4.66 1.61 16.40
CA GLY A 95 -5.07 2.83 17.11
C GLY A 95 -4.43 4.13 16.59
N VAL A 96 -3.27 4.05 15.95
CA VAL A 96 -2.52 5.20 15.42
C VAL A 96 -2.73 5.32 13.92
N THR A 97 -2.85 6.54 13.41
CA THR A 97 -2.94 6.83 11.97
C THR A 97 -1.67 7.55 11.54
N LEU A 98 -0.93 6.97 10.60
CA LEU A 98 0.24 7.60 10.01
C LEU A 98 -0.21 8.55 8.88
N ALA A 99 0.10 9.84 9.01
CA ALA A 99 -0.12 10.80 7.94
C ALA A 99 1.04 10.73 6.94
N LEU A 100 0.87 9.91 5.90
CA LEU A 100 1.89 9.73 4.86
C LEU A 100 1.76 10.82 3.79
N PRO A 101 2.87 11.46 3.37
CA PRO A 101 2.83 12.41 2.26
C PRO A 101 2.52 11.67 0.96
N VAL A 102 1.55 12.20 0.20
CA VAL A 102 1.23 11.74 -1.15
C VAL A 102 1.69 12.82 -2.12
N ALA A 103 2.51 12.42 -3.10
CA ALA A 103 2.97 13.28 -4.18
C ALA A 103 2.56 12.68 -5.53
N GLU A 104 2.70 13.43 -6.61
CA GLU A 104 2.44 12.95 -7.98
C GLU A 104 3.71 13.05 -8.82
N ALA A 105 4.04 11.96 -9.53
CA ALA A 105 5.10 11.94 -10.51
C ALA A 105 4.51 12.14 -11.90
N MET A 106 5.06 13.08 -12.67
CA MET A 106 4.71 13.23 -14.08
C MET A 106 5.55 12.25 -14.91
N LEU A 107 4.88 11.25 -15.48
CA LEU A 107 5.49 10.31 -16.42
C LEU A 107 5.23 10.80 -17.85
N THR A 108 6.30 10.96 -18.62
CA THR A 108 6.20 11.18 -20.06
C THR A 108 6.31 9.83 -20.75
N CYS A 109 5.22 9.38 -21.36
CA CYS A 109 5.18 8.15 -22.14
C CYS A 109 5.34 8.52 -23.62
N ARG A 110 6.32 7.92 -24.29
CA ARG A 110 6.37 7.88 -25.75
C ARG A 110 5.76 6.56 -26.18
N ASP A 111 4.67 6.62 -26.93
CA ASP A 111 4.11 5.41 -27.51
C ASP A 111 5.10 4.80 -28.50
N LYS A 112 5.02 3.47 -28.66
CA LYS A 112 5.96 2.72 -29.53
C LYS A 112 5.75 3.03 -31.02
N PHE A 113 4.73 3.80 -31.36
CA PHE A 113 4.39 4.14 -32.74
C PHE A 113 4.90 5.54 -33.07
N PRO A 114 5.58 5.71 -34.22
CA PRO A 114 6.32 6.93 -34.55
C PRO A 114 5.46 8.17 -34.82
N ASP A 115 4.13 8.05 -34.81
CA ASP A 115 3.18 9.10 -35.23
C ASP A 115 2.24 9.59 -34.10
N GLU A 116 2.44 9.14 -32.85
CA GLU A 116 1.67 9.64 -31.69
C GLU A 116 2.49 10.62 -30.83
N ASP A 117 1.87 11.76 -30.51
CA ASP A 117 2.40 12.73 -29.56
C ASP A 117 2.65 12.10 -28.19
N SER A 118 3.76 12.45 -27.53
CA SER A 118 4.07 11.93 -26.20
C SER A 118 2.98 12.32 -25.19
N CYS A 119 2.39 11.34 -24.49
CA CYS A 119 1.41 11.63 -23.45
C CYS A 119 2.08 11.86 -22.08
N GLN A 120 1.53 12.79 -21.30
CA GLN A 120 1.95 13.05 -19.92
C GLN A 120 0.91 12.51 -18.96
N LYS A 121 1.35 11.71 -17.99
CA LYS A 121 0.48 11.10 -16.98
C LYS A 121 0.99 11.36 -15.58
N PHE A 122 0.14 11.92 -14.73
CA PHE A 122 0.41 12.04 -13.31
C PHE A 122 0.11 10.72 -12.58
N VAL A 123 1.07 10.24 -11.81
CA VAL A 123 0.97 9.01 -11.02
C VAL A 123 1.21 9.33 -9.55
N PRO A 124 0.20 9.18 -8.69
CA PRO A 124 0.37 9.40 -7.27
C PRO A 124 1.21 8.30 -6.64
N PHE A 125 2.05 8.68 -5.68
CA PHE A 125 2.88 7.77 -4.91
C PHE A 125 3.02 8.26 -3.46
N VAL A 126 3.30 7.32 -2.56
CA VAL A 126 3.63 7.62 -1.17
C VAL A 126 5.10 8.00 -1.09
N GLY A 127 5.40 9.18 -0.54
CA GLY A 127 6.77 9.63 -0.33
C GLY A 127 7.46 8.81 0.75
N VAL A 128 8.31 7.86 0.35
CA VAL A 128 9.18 7.10 1.25
C VAL A 128 10.51 7.82 1.34
N ARG A 129 10.88 8.36 2.51
CA ARG A 129 12.23 8.91 2.71
C ARG A 129 13.18 7.78 3.09
N PRO A 130 14.27 7.53 2.34
CA PRO A 130 15.32 6.65 2.82
C PRO A 130 15.91 7.26 4.10
N ARG A 131 16.14 6.43 5.13
CA ARG A 131 17.03 6.84 6.22
C ARG A 131 18.44 6.82 5.64
N GLY A 132 19.07 7.98 5.59
CA GLY A 132 20.48 8.13 5.21
C GLY A 132 21.41 7.60 6.28
#